data_AF-A0A1W1UQX0-F1
#
_entry.id   AF-A0A1W1UQX0-F1
#
_cell.length_a   1.000
_cell.length_b   1.000
_cell.length_c   1.000
_cell.angle_alpha   90.00
_cell.angle_beta   90.00
_cell.angle_gamma   90.00
#
_symmetry.space_group_name_H-M   'P 1'
#
loop_
_entity.id
_entity.type
_entity.pdbx_description
1 polymer ?
#
loop_
_entity_poly.entity_id
_entity_poly.type
_entity_poly.pdbx_seq_one_letter_code
_entity_poly.pdbx_strand_id
1 'polypeptide(L)'
;MKANHRKVLITENEALVTSFNPHDASSNHSNIAIAVKGEIINDLLKTENDVVNFSGGKLFNFSVNYPVKDADKAQVVTEGKIKQELIKEIKDTQNGDKIQMAMFYLAEHQVIKELIMASERGVEILEIII
;
A
#
# COMPACT_ATOMS: atom_id res chain seq x y z
N MET A 1 12.76 9.27 -15.92
CA MET A 1 12.89 9.90 -14.59
C MET A 1 11.73 9.41 -13.74
N LYS A 2 11.97 8.82 -12.56
CA LYS A 2 10.92 8.32 -11.66
C LYS A 2 10.90 9.20 -10.41
N ALA A 3 9.76 9.77 -10.08
CA ALA A 3 9.58 10.49 -8.82
C ALA A 3 9.26 9.49 -7.69
N ASN A 4 9.74 9.75 -6.48
CA ASN A 4 9.32 9.00 -5.29
C ASN A 4 7.91 9.49 -4.89
N HIS A 5 6.92 8.62 -5.02
CA HIS A 5 5.54 8.93 -4.66
C HIS A 5 5.09 8.35 -3.33
N ARG A 6 5.96 7.64 -2.61
CA ARG A 6 5.65 7.06 -1.28
C ARG A 6 5.50 8.18 -0.24
N LYS A 7 4.48 8.10 0.60
CA LYS A 7 4.32 8.96 1.78
C LYS A 7 4.22 8.05 3.00
N VAL A 8 5.24 8.13 3.84
CA VAL A 8 5.32 7.33 5.06
C VAL A 8 5.75 8.22 6.23
N LEU A 9 5.21 7.93 7.40
CA LEU A 9 5.68 8.45 8.68
C LEU A 9 6.05 7.23 9.53
N ILE A 10 7.28 7.16 10.01
CA ILE A 10 7.76 5.97 10.74
C ILE A 10 8.35 6.44 12.07
N THR A 11 7.88 5.81 13.15
CA THR A 11 8.43 5.95 14.51
C THR A 11 8.72 4.56 15.07
N GLU A 12 9.35 4.51 16.25
CA GLU A 12 9.58 3.25 16.98
C GLU A 12 8.30 2.61 17.55
N ASN A 13 7.18 3.34 17.58
CA ASN A 13 5.92 2.88 18.17
C ASN A 13 4.81 2.61 17.14
N GLU A 14 4.82 3.33 16.03
CA GLU A 14 3.78 3.30 15.01
C GLU A 14 4.32 3.83 13.68
N ALA A 15 3.80 3.29 12.57
CA ALA A 15 4.05 3.82 11.24
C ALA A 15 2.73 4.04 10.48
N LEU A 16 2.73 5.07 9.64
CA LEU A 16 1.63 5.39 8.74
C LEU A 16 2.11 5.26 7.29
N VAL A 17 1.32 4.57 6.48
CA VAL A 17 1.42 4.58 5.01
C VAL A 17 0.18 5.29 4.48
N THR A 18 0.35 6.37 3.72
CA THR A 18 -0.76 7.26 3.35
C THR A 18 -0.76 7.69 1.89
N SER A 19 -1.94 8.01 1.36
CA SER A 19 -2.10 8.72 0.09
C SER A 19 -1.85 10.23 0.22
N PHE A 20 -1.94 10.78 1.43
CA PHE A 20 -1.83 12.21 1.69
C PHE A 20 -0.39 12.71 1.54
N ASN A 21 -0.21 13.83 0.85
CA ASN A 21 1.01 14.60 0.94
C ASN A 21 0.88 15.67 2.03
N PRO A 22 1.90 15.88 2.89
CA PRO A 22 1.88 16.91 3.92
C PRO A 22 2.10 18.31 3.34
N HIS A 23 1.16 18.77 2.51
CA HIS A 23 1.11 20.10 1.93
C HIS A 23 -0.34 20.60 1.79
N ASP A 24 -0.51 21.91 1.72
CA ASP A 24 -1.81 22.59 1.72
C ASP A 24 -2.75 22.09 0.60
N ALA A 25 -2.23 21.87 -0.61
CA ALA A 25 -3.05 21.44 -1.75
C ALA A 25 -3.67 20.03 -1.61
N SER A 26 -3.22 19.19 -0.67
CA SER A 26 -3.82 17.86 -0.43
C SER A 26 -4.88 17.87 0.68
N SER A 27 -5.10 19.01 1.36
CA SER A 27 -5.98 19.11 2.53
C SER A 27 -7.47 18.90 2.21
N ASN A 28 -7.93 19.33 1.03
CA ASN A 28 -9.34 19.24 0.62
C ASN A 28 -9.64 18.01 -0.26
N HIS A 29 -8.75 17.01 -0.28
CA HIS A 29 -8.91 15.77 -1.06
C HIS A 29 -9.23 14.58 -0.14
N SER A 30 -10.02 13.63 -0.65
CA SER A 30 -10.24 12.35 0.02
C SER A 30 -8.93 11.56 0.05
N ASN A 31 -8.50 11.16 1.25
CA ASN A 31 -7.27 10.42 1.45
C ASN A 31 -7.49 9.23 2.36
N ILE A 32 -6.64 8.21 2.22
CA ILE A 32 -6.59 7.05 3.10
C ILE A 32 -5.21 6.93 3.74
N ALA A 33 -5.18 6.40 4.96
CA ALA A 33 -3.97 6.00 5.64
C ALA A 33 -4.18 4.67 6.36
N ILE A 34 -3.15 3.83 6.36
CA ILE A 34 -3.09 2.63 7.17
C ILE A 34 -2.06 2.87 8.27
N ALA A 35 -2.47 2.67 9.52
CA ALA A 35 -1.61 2.71 10.68
C ALA A 35 -1.22 1.28 11.09
N VAL A 36 0.08 1.06 11.33
CA VAL A 36 0.62 -0.25 11.70
C VAL A 36 1.55 -0.14 12.91
N LYS A 37 1.57 -1.20 13.71
CA LYS A 37 2.43 -1.34 14.89
C LYS A 37 3.14 -2.69 14.88
N GLY A 38 4.24 -2.80 15.62
CA GLY A 38 5.02 -4.03 15.74
C GLY A 38 6.08 -4.17 14.66
N GLU A 39 6.53 -5.41 14.44
CA GLU A 39 7.73 -5.70 13.65
C GLU A 39 7.67 -5.27 12.17
N ILE A 40 6.46 -5.09 11.60
CA ILE A 40 6.30 -4.57 10.24
C ILE A 40 6.88 -3.16 10.06
N ILE A 41 7.07 -2.40 11.15
CA ILE A 41 7.80 -1.14 11.14
C ILE A 41 9.24 -1.34 10.64
N ASN A 42 9.89 -2.47 10.96
CA ASN A 42 11.22 -2.78 10.48
C ASN A 42 11.25 -2.99 8.96
N ASP A 43 10.21 -3.60 8.39
CA ASP A 43 10.09 -3.77 6.94
C ASP A 43 9.95 -2.42 6.23
N LEU A 44 9.10 -1.53 6.77
CA LEU A 44 8.97 -0.15 6.26
C LEU A 44 10.30 0.60 6.39
N LEU A 45 10.95 0.53 7.56
CA LEU A 45 12.25 1.18 7.81
C LEU A 45 13.32 0.68 6.83
N LYS A 46 13.32 -0.63 6.53
CA LYS A 46 14.20 -1.21 5.52
C LYS A 46 13.98 -0.57 4.15
N THR A 47 12.73 -0.40 3.71
CA THR A 47 12.44 0.23 2.42
C THR A 47 12.92 1.68 2.33
N GLU A 48 12.88 2.43 3.44
CA GLU A 48 13.40 3.80 3.47
C GLU A 48 14.93 3.82 3.54
N ASN A 49 15.55 2.94 4.32
CA ASN A 49 17.00 2.80 4.38
C ASN A 49 17.61 2.37 3.04
N ASP A 50 16.92 1.54 2.24
CA ASP A 50 17.34 1.18 0.88
C ASP A 50 17.42 2.44 -0.03
N VAL A 51 16.46 3.38 0.12
CA VAL A 51 16.45 4.65 -0.64
C VAL A 51 17.46 5.66 -0.10
N VAL A 52 17.65 5.75 1.22
CA VAL A 52 18.68 6.57 1.85
C VAL A 52 20.07 6.12 1.40
N ASN A 53 20.33 4.82 1.39
CA ASN A 53 21.59 4.24 0.94
C ASN A 53 21.85 4.55 -0.55
N PHE A 54 20.83 4.38 -1.40
CA PHE A 54 20.90 4.79 -2.81
C PHE A 54 21.22 6.29 -2.97
N SER A 55 20.74 7.12 -2.05
CA SER A 55 20.93 8.58 -2.06
C SER A 55 22.21 9.05 -1.35
N GLY A 56 23.02 8.13 -0.81
CA GLY A 56 24.25 8.47 -0.06
C GLY A 56 24.01 9.13 1.30
N GLY A 57 22.83 8.95 1.88
CA GLY A 57 22.48 9.51 3.20
C GLY A 57 22.88 8.63 4.38
N LYS A 58 22.67 9.14 5.59
CA LYS A 58 22.86 8.39 6.84
C LYS A 58 21.61 7.57 7.16
N LEU A 59 21.80 6.27 7.39
CA LEU A 59 20.71 5.35 7.73
C LEU A 59 20.02 5.72 9.04
N PHE A 60 18.72 5.46 9.09
CA PHE A 60 17.95 5.44 10.32
C PHE A 60 18.33 4.18 11.11
N ASN A 61 18.63 4.35 12.41
CA ASN A 61 19.15 3.28 13.25
C ASN A 61 18.27 3.09 14.50
N PHE A 62 17.12 2.44 14.30
CA PHE A 62 16.30 1.89 15.36
C PHE A 62 15.67 0.59 14.87
N SER A 63 15.15 -0.21 15.79
CA SER A 63 14.45 -1.45 15.49
C SER A 63 13.30 -1.65 16.45
N VAL A 64 12.20 -2.17 15.95
CA VAL A 64 11.01 -2.49 16.73
C VAL A 64 11.00 -3.98 17.03
N ASN A 65 10.95 -4.35 18.30
CA ASN A 65 10.86 -5.75 18.73
C ASN A 65 9.90 -5.85 19.91
N TYR A 66 8.60 -5.71 19.63
CA TYR A 66 7.55 -6.05 20.57
C TYR A 66 6.44 -6.81 19.85
N PRO A 67 5.90 -7.87 20.48
CA PRO A 67 4.82 -8.64 19.90
C PRO A 67 3.52 -7.83 19.90
N VAL A 68 2.76 -7.93 18.82
CA VAL A 68 1.37 -7.47 18.77
C VAL A 68 0.48 -8.69 19.02
N LYS A 69 -0.32 -8.65 20.08
CA LYS A 69 -1.30 -9.72 20.39
C LYS A 69 -2.49 -9.59 19.45
N ASP A 70 -3.05 -10.73 19.04
CA ASP A 70 -4.26 -10.81 18.21
C ASP A 70 -4.16 -9.94 16.94
N ALA A 71 -2.98 -9.93 16.32
CA ALA A 71 -2.66 -9.04 15.20
C ALA A 71 -3.13 -9.59 13.85
N ASP A 72 -3.60 -8.69 13.00
CA ASP A 72 -3.80 -8.96 11.58
C ASP A 72 -2.46 -9.25 10.88
N LYS A 73 -2.51 -10.06 9.82
CA LYS A 73 -1.36 -10.24 8.93
C LYS A 73 -1.25 -9.04 8.01
N ALA A 74 -0.07 -8.45 7.96
CA ALA A 74 0.25 -7.34 7.07
C ALA A 74 1.56 -7.62 6.34
N GLN A 75 1.69 -7.06 5.13
CA GLN A 75 2.89 -7.18 4.32
C GLN A 75 3.20 -5.84 3.65
N VAL A 76 4.47 -5.45 3.65
CA VAL A 76 4.95 -4.30 2.87
C VAL A 76 5.18 -4.73 1.44
N VAL A 77 4.46 -4.11 0.50
CA VAL A 77 4.61 -4.33 -0.94
C VAL A 77 5.29 -3.12 -1.56
N THR A 78 6.41 -3.33 -2.24
CA THR A 78 7.16 -2.25 -2.91
C THR A 78 6.50 -1.86 -4.23
N GLU A 79 6.75 -0.63 -4.70
CA GLU A 79 6.10 -0.07 -5.90
C GLU A 79 6.15 -0.98 -7.14
N GLY A 80 7.25 -1.70 -7.36
CA GLY A 80 7.39 -2.62 -8.49
C GLY A 80 6.55 -3.90 -8.37
N LYS A 81 6.17 -4.28 -7.13
CA LYS A 81 5.37 -5.46 -6.83
C LYS A 81 3.88 -5.15 -6.67
N ILE A 82 3.48 -3.90 -6.40
CA ILE A 82 2.07 -3.52 -6.19
C ILE A 82 1.16 -4.06 -7.30
N LYS A 83 1.54 -3.87 -8.57
CA LYS A 83 0.75 -4.38 -9.71
C LYS A 83 0.61 -5.90 -9.67
N GLN A 84 1.70 -6.61 -9.34
CA GLN A 84 1.72 -8.08 -9.34
C GLN A 84 0.80 -8.63 -8.26
N GLU A 85 0.93 -8.10 -7.04
CA GLU A 85 0.07 -8.49 -5.92
C GLU A 85 -1.39 -8.12 -6.18
N LEU A 86 -1.68 -6.92 -6.69
CA LEU A 86 -3.05 -6.52 -7.03
C LEU A 86 -3.69 -7.47 -8.04
N ILE A 87 -2.98 -7.84 -9.11
CA ILE A 87 -3.48 -8.80 -10.10
C ILE A 87 -3.69 -10.17 -9.47
N LYS A 88 -2.79 -10.62 -8.60
CA LYS A 88 -2.90 -11.90 -7.89
C LYS A 88 -4.15 -11.91 -7.01
N GLU A 89 -4.35 -10.89 -6.17
CA GLU A 89 -5.52 -10.79 -5.30
C GLU A 89 -6.83 -10.77 -6.09
N ILE A 90 -6.89 -10.06 -7.23
CA ILE A 90 -8.07 -10.09 -8.11
C ILE A 90 -8.32 -11.49 -8.67
N LYS A 91 -7.27 -12.24 -9.04
CA LYS A 91 -7.38 -13.60 -9.57
C LYS A 91 -7.81 -14.63 -8.55
N ASP A 92 -7.40 -14.44 -7.30
CA ASP A 92 -7.69 -15.37 -6.21
C ASP A 92 -9.16 -15.29 -5.76
N THR A 93 -9.90 -14.24 -6.17
CA THR A 93 -11.35 -14.13 -5.91
C THR A 93 -12.20 -15.16 -6.67
N GLN A 94 -13.24 -15.61 -5.98
CA GLN A 94 -14.17 -16.66 -6.39
C GLN A 94 -15.61 -16.12 -6.52
N ASN A 95 -16.49 -16.92 -7.13
CA ASN A 95 -17.90 -16.57 -7.26
C ASN A 95 -18.54 -16.27 -5.89
N GLY A 96 -19.20 -15.12 -5.77
CA GLY A 96 -19.79 -14.64 -4.52
C GLY A 96 -18.86 -13.78 -3.66
N ASP A 97 -17.57 -13.66 -4.02
CA ASP A 97 -16.67 -12.70 -3.38
C ASP A 97 -16.99 -11.26 -3.79
N LYS A 98 -16.42 -10.31 -3.06
CA LYS A 98 -16.57 -8.88 -3.30
C LYS A 98 -15.21 -8.17 -3.35
N ILE A 99 -15.01 -7.34 -4.37
CA ILE A 99 -13.89 -6.41 -4.49
C ILE A 99 -14.42 -5.00 -4.25
N GLN A 100 -13.91 -4.35 -3.21
CA GLN A 100 -14.12 -2.92 -2.98
C GLN A 100 -12.80 -2.20 -3.20
N MET A 101 -12.80 -1.22 -4.10
CA MET A 101 -11.61 -0.48 -4.46
C MET A 101 -11.84 1.02 -4.40
N ALA A 102 -10.87 1.72 -3.82
CA ALA A 102 -10.79 3.17 -3.83
C ALA A 102 -9.51 3.59 -4.54
N MET A 103 -9.62 4.25 -5.69
CA MET A 103 -8.46 4.58 -6.51
C MET A 103 -8.61 5.88 -7.30
N PHE A 104 -7.55 6.68 -7.32
CA PHE A 104 -7.55 7.97 -8.03
C PHE A 104 -7.54 7.81 -9.56
N TYR A 105 -6.85 6.80 -10.09
CA TYR A 105 -6.82 6.49 -11.53
C TYR A 105 -6.84 4.99 -11.81
N LEU A 106 -7.84 4.54 -12.58
CA LEU A 106 -7.90 3.19 -13.16
C LEU A 106 -7.57 3.25 -14.65
N ALA A 107 -6.29 3.14 -14.98
CA ALA A 107 -5.82 3.19 -16.37
C ALA A 107 -4.96 1.98 -16.79
N GLU A 108 -4.64 1.06 -15.86
CA GLU A 108 -3.82 -0.09 -16.20
C GLU A 108 -4.68 -1.18 -16.85
N HIS A 109 -4.47 -1.41 -18.15
CA HIS A 109 -5.18 -2.37 -19.00
C HIS A 109 -5.17 -3.78 -18.40
N GLN A 110 -4.05 -4.22 -17.82
CA GLN A 110 -3.99 -5.55 -17.23
C GLN A 110 -4.90 -5.65 -16.00
N VAL A 111 -4.92 -4.62 -15.14
CA VAL A 111 -5.81 -4.59 -13.96
C VAL A 111 -7.27 -4.57 -14.41
N ILE A 112 -7.62 -3.72 -15.38
CA ILE A 112 -8.97 -3.64 -15.95
C ILE A 112 -9.42 -4.99 -16.50
N LYS A 113 -8.56 -5.67 -17.26
CA LYS A 113 -8.86 -6.98 -17.84
C LYS A 113 -9.18 -8.02 -16.75
N GLU A 114 -8.38 -8.05 -15.68
CA GLU A 114 -8.56 -9.03 -14.60
C GLU A 114 -9.82 -8.72 -13.76
N LEU A 115 -10.18 -7.44 -13.59
CA LEU A 115 -11.44 -7.03 -12.99
C LEU A 115 -12.65 -7.48 -13.83
N ILE A 116 -12.60 -7.31 -15.16
CA ILE A 116 -13.65 -7.82 -16.06
C ILE A 116 -13.79 -9.33 -15.89
N MET A 117 -12.68 -10.08 -15.91
CA MET A 117 -12.72 -11.53 -15.70
C MET A 117 -13.26 -11.90 -14.32
N ALA A 118 -12.99 -11.13 -13.27
CA ALA A 118 -13.54 -11.36 -11.94
C ALA A 118 -15.07 -11.17 -11.93
N SER A 119 -15.55 -10.10 -12.56
CA SER A 119 -16.99 -9.86 -12.70
C SER A 119 -17.69 -10.96 -13.48
N GLU A 120 -17.11 -11.44 -14.59
CA GLU A 120 -17.63 -12.57 -15.38
C GLU A 120 -17.72 -13.87 -14.56
N ARG A 121 -16.85 -14.05 -13.56
CA ARG A 121 -16.89 -15.20 -12.61
C ARG A 121 -17.94 -15.04 -11.52
N GLY A 122 -18.64 -13.91 -11.43
CA GLY A 122 -19.65 -13.64 -10.41
C GLY A 122 -19.12 -12.93 -9.16
N VAL A 123 -17.96 -12.27 -9.24
CA VAL A 123 -17.44 -11.40 -8.17
C VAL A 123 -18.14 -10.03 -8.24
N GLU A 124 -18.64 -9.53 -7.12
CA GLU A 124 -19.20 -8.18 -7.03
C GLU A 124 -18.06 -7.15 -6.99
N ILE A 125 -18.09 -6.15 -7.88
CA ILE A 125 -17.07 -5.08 -7.92
C ILE A 125 -17.72 -3.74 -7.60
N LEU A 126 -17.20 -3.08 -6.56
CA LEU A 126 -17.55 -1.70 -6.21
C LEU A 126 -16.29 -0.82 -6.26
N GLU A 127 -16.28 0.13 -7.19
CA GLU A 127 -15.22 1.11 -7.34
C GLU A 127 -15.68 2.49 -6.87
N ILE A 128 -14.81 3.16 -6.11
CA ILE A 128 -14.95 4.56 -5.70
C ILE A 128 -13.71 5.31 -6.19
N ILE A 129 -13.91 6.38 -6.96
CA ILE A 129 -12.82 7.27 -7.35
C ILE A 129 -12.62 8.29 -6.22
N ILE A 130 -11.42 8.32 -5.65
CA ILE A 130 -11.04 9.22 -4.54
C ILE A 130 -9.92 10.17 -4.92
#